data_AF-T0GKH6-F1
#
_entry.id   AF-T0GKH6-F1
#
_cell.length_a   1.000
_cell.length_b   1.000
_cell.length_c   1.000
_cell.angle_alpha   90.00
_cell.angle_beta   90.00
_cell.angle_gamma   90.00
#
_symmetry.space_group_name_H-M   'P 1'
#
loop_
_entity.id
_entity.type
_entity.pdbx_description
1 polymer ?
#
loop_
_entity_poly.entity_id
_entity_poly.type
_entity_poly.pdbx_seq_one_letter_code
_entity_poly.pdbx_strand_id
1 'polypeptide(L)' 'MVLAEGRTREQKRDLCRALTAAAISAVGARPEQVRIVIQETPLDNYAVAGVTFAERAEDALEEPMK' A
#
# COMPACT_ATOMS: atom_id res chain seq x y z
N MET A 1 2.77 4.54 -5.97
CA MET A 1 2.01 3.31 -5.68
C MET A 1 0.79 3.65 -4.85
N VAL A 2 -0.29 2.89 -5.00
CA VAL A 2 -1.55 3.07 -4.28
C VAL A 2 -1.61 2.08 -3.12
N LEU A 3 -1.92 2.58 -1.92
CA LEU A 3 -2.06 1.81 -0.70
C LEU A 3 -3.43 2.07 -0.09
N ALA A 4 -3.99 1.07 0.59
CA ALA A 4 -5.02 1.34 1.58
C ALA A 4 -4.43 2.20 2.71
N GLU A 5 -5.24 3.07 3.31
CA GLU A 5 -4.83 3.91 4.43
C GLU A 5 -4.39 3.09 5.68
N GLY A 6 -3.86 3.78 6.69
CA GLY A 6 -3.55 3.17 8.00
C GLY A 6 -2.10 2.74 8.19
N ARG A 7 -1.20 3.00 7.23
CA ARG A 7 0.24 2.71 7.40
C ARG A 7 0.90 3.81 8.23
N THR A 8 1.82 3.43 9.11
CA THR A 8 2.55 4.41 9.93
C THR A 8 3.52 5.21 9.08
N ARG A 9 3.96 6.37 9.61
CA ARG A 9 4.98 7.20 8.95
C ARG A 9 6.30 6.45 8.76
N GLU A 10 6.68 5.61 9.72
CA GLU A 10 7.90 4.81 9.66
C GLU A 10 7.82 3.76 8.55
N GLN A 11 6.73 3.00 8.48
CA GLN A 11 6.49 2.03 7.41
C GLN A 11 6.56 2.67 6.02
N LYS A 12 5.98 3.86 5.85
CA LYS A 12 6.06 4.61 4.58
C LYS A 12 7.48 5.01 4.23
N ARG A 13 8.31 5.40 5.21
CA ARG A 13 9.72 5.75 4.99
C ARG A 13 10.55 4.53 4.60
N ASP A 14 10.34 3.41 5.27
CA ASP A 14 11.07 2.18 4.95
C ASP A 14 10.68 1.63 3.59
N LEU A 15 9.41 1.75 3.21
CA LEU A 15 8.94 1.45 1.86
C LEU A 15 9.64 2.32 0.81
N CYS A 16 9.76 3.63 1.02
CA CYS A 16 10.51 4.51 0.10
C CYS A 16 11.96 4.08 -0.07
N ARG A 17 12.64 3.71 1.02
CA ARG A 17 14.03 3.22 1.00
C ARG A 17 14.15 1.92 0.22
N ALA A 18 13.29 0.94 0.54
CA ALA A 18 13.30 -0.37 -0.09
C ALA A 18 13.04 -0.29 -1.60
N LEU A 19 12.02 0.47 -2.02
CA LEU A 19 11.71 0.63 -3.44
C LEU A 19 12.81 1.37 -4.21
N THR A 20 13.47 2.34 -3.56
CA THR A 20 14.61 3.04 -4.16
C THR A 20 15.77 2.08 -4.39
N ALA A 21 16.13 1.28 -3.38
CA ALA A 21 17.17 0.26 -3.50
C ALA A 21 16.85 -0.78 -4.58
N ALA A 22 15.59 -1.23 -4.65
CA ALA A 22 15.12 -2.15 -5.68
C ALA A 22 15.24 -1.57 -7.08
N ALA A 23 14.86 -0.30 -7.28
CA ALA A 23 14.99 0.38 -8.57
C ALA A 23 16.45 0.51 -9.01
N ILE A 24 17.35 0.90 -8.09
CA ILE A 24 18.79 0.97 -8.38
C ILE A 24 19.31 -0.41 -8.81
N SER A 25 18.95 -1.47 -8.09
CA SER A 25 19.42 -2.83 -8.39
C SER A 25 18.85 -3.41 -9.68
N ALA A 26 17.57 -3.15 -9.98
CA ALA A 26 16.89 -3.78 -11.10
C ALA A 26 17.18 -3.09 -12.44
N VAL A 27 17.30 -1.76 -12.43
CA VAL A 27 17.41 -0.97 -13.67
C VAL A 27 18.61 -0.02 -13.70
N GLY A 28 19.49 -0.06 -12.70
CA GLY A 28 20.73 0.75 -12.68
C GLY A 28 20.49 2.26 -12.55
N ALA A 29 19.31 2.68 -12.07
CA ALA A 29 19.02 4.09 -11.85
C ALA A 29 19.93 4.68 -10.75
N ARG A 30 20.30 5.95 -10.86
CA ARG A 30 20.92 6.66 -9.73
C ARG A 30 19.86 6.99 -8.67
N PRO A 31 20.20 7.04 -7.37
CA PRO A 31 19.25 7.33 -6.30
C PRO A 31 18.42 8.60 -6.55
N GLU A 32 19.04 9.66 -7.06
CA GLU A 32 18.41 10.97 -7.29
C GLU A 32 17.42 10.96 -8.48
N GLN A 33 17.48 9.92 -9.32
CA GLN A 33 16.54 9.75 -10.43
C GLN A 33 15.27 9.02 -9.99
N VAL A 34 15.30 8.31 -8.87
CA VAL A 34 14.15 7.53 -8.37
C VAL A 34 13.22 8.44 -7.58
N ARG A 35 11.95 8.50 -8.00
CA ARG A 35 10.89 9.25 -7.31
C ARG A 35 9.81 8.30 -6.88
N ILE A 36 9.46 8.34 -5.60
CA ILE A 36 8.40 7.53 -5.02
C ILE A 36 7.24 8.45 -4.64
N VAL A 37 6.06 8.18 -5.18
CA VAL A 37 4.81 8.82 -4.77
C VAL A 37 3.97 7.76 -4.05
N ILE A 38 3.59 8.04 -2.82
CA ILE A 38 2.65 7.22 -2.05
C ILE A 38 1.30 7.90 -2.11
N GLN A 39 0.29 7.17 -2.58
CA GLN A 39 -1.11 7.58 -2.55
C GLN A 39 -1.85 6.64 -1.62
N GLU A 40 -2.57 7.20 -0.66
CA GLU A 40 -3.44 6.46 0.24
C GLU A 40 -4.88 6.61 -0.19
N THR A 41 -5.61 5.49 -0.16
CA THR A 41 -7.02 5.43 -0.48
C THR A 41 -7.78 5.00 0.77
N PRO A 42 -8.84 5.73 1.16
CA PRO A 42 -9.75 5.30 2.23
C PRO A 42 -10.29 3.90 1.98
N LEU A 43 -10.57 3.14 3.04
CA LEU A 43 -10.96 1.74 2.92
C LEU A 43 -12.25 1.52 2.12
N ASP A 44 -13.20 2.46 2.21
CA ASP A 44 -14.46 2.47 1.44
C ASP A 44 -14.27 2.77 -0.06
N ASN A 45 -13.11 3.30 -0.44
CA ASN A 45 -12.84 3.76 -1.81
C ASN A 45 -11.86 2.84 -2.55
N TYR A 46 -11.35 1.80 -1.88
CA TYR A 46 -10.43 0.84 -2.47
C TYR A 46 -11.11 -0.52 -2.50
N ALA A 47 -11.27 -1.11 -3.70
CA ALA A 47 -11.93 -2.40 -3.88
C ALA A 47 -11.10 -3.37 -4.72
N VAL A 48 -11.29 -4.66 -4.45
CA VAL A 48 -10.75 -5.77 -5.25
C VAL A 48 -11.89 -6.75 -5.51
N ALA A 49 -12.05 -7.17 -6.76
CA ALA A 49 -13.13 -8.07 -7.19
C ALA A 49 -14.55 -7.57 -6.82
N GLY A 50 -14.74 -6.24 -6.77
CA GLY A 50 -16.04 -5.62 -6.50
C GLY A 50 -16.38 -5.44 -5.02
N VAL A 51 -15.47 -5.79 -4.10
CA VAL A 51 -15.68 -5.62 -2.65
C VAL A 51 -14.63 -4.65 -2.10
N THR A 52 -15.07 -3.62 -1.37
CA THR A 52 -14.17 -2.65 -0.75
C THR A 52 -13.39 -3.27 0.41
N PHE A 53 -12.30 -2.62 0.81
CA PHE A 53 -11.53 -3.08 1.97
C PHE A 53 -12.33 -2.90 3.28
N ALA A 54 -13.24 -1.91 3.33
CA ALA A 54 -14.17 -1.72 4.44
C ALA A 54 -15.19 -2.86 4.52
N GLU A 55 -15.93 -3.14 3.43
CA GLU A 55 -16.89 -4.25 3.37
C GLU A 55 -16.23 -5.59 3.74
N ARG A 56 -15.04 -5.86 3.21
CA ARG A 56 -14.29 -7.08 3.53
C ARG A 56 -13.93 -7.19 5.02
N ALA A 57 -13.68 -6.07 5.70
CA ALA A 57 -13.39 -6.06 7.13
C ALA A 57 -14.66 -6.30 7.96
N GLU A 58 -15.80 -5.76 7.53
CA GLU A 58 -17.12 -6.01 8.13
C GLU A 58 -17.50 -7.50 8.00
N ASP A 59 -17.39 -8.07 6.80
CA ASP A 59 -17.66 -9.50 6.55
C ASP A 59 -16.81 -10.42 7.47
N ALA A 60 -15.53 -10.09 7.66
CA ALA A 60 -14.63 -10.85 8.53
C ALA A 60 -14.99 -10.77 10.02
N LEU A 61 -15.70 -9.71 10.44
CA LEU A 61 -16.22 -9.57 11.80
C LEU A 61 -17.56 -10.30 11.99
N GLU A 62 -18.31 -10.56 10.90
CA GLU A 62 -19.55 -11.34 10.90
C GLU A 62 -19.33 -12.86 10.71
N GLU A 63 -18.18 -13.28 10.18
CA GLU A 63 -17.76 -14.69 10.04
C GLU A 63 -17.18 -15.43 11.28
N PRO A 64 -17.22 -14.98 12.55
CA PRO A 64 -16.83 -15.84 13.68
C PRO A 64 -17.94 -16.79 14.16
N MET A 65 -19.11 -16.86 13.51
CA MET A 65 -20.24 -17.68 13.98
C MET A 65 -20.97 -18.46 12.87
N LYS A 66 -20.22 -19.16 12.02
CA LYS A 66 -20.70 -20.32 11.27
C LYS A 66 -19.78 -21.52 11.45
#